data_AF-A0A090WW85-F1
#
_entry.id   AF-A0A090WW85-F1
#
_cell.length_a   1.000
_cell.length_b   1.000
_cell.length_c   1.000
_cell.angle_alpha   90.00
_cell.angle_beta   90.00
_cell.angle_gamma   90.00
#
_symmetry.space_group_name_H-M   'P 1'
#
loop_
_entity.id
_entity.type
_entity.pdbx_description
1 polymer ?
#
loop_
_entity_poly.entity_id
_entity_poly.type
_entity_poly.pdbx_seq_one_letter_code
_entity_poly.pdbx_strand_id
1 'polypeptide(L)'
;MPIKDANGFLIPVKKGETGLLISEISDKSVFDGYVNNKKNEDKILRHVFKTGDIWFNSGDLLQDIGYRHARFIDRIGDTFRWKGENVATAEVESIVGNLKCVEICAAYGVQIPNNDGRAGMVTLVRRTGAHFDIDTTAAHLFKTLPKYAVPIFIRIKDAIDFTHTHKIKKFELKKEGFNCDDTIYVLLPKNSTYVQMDKKLLKEINTGTFIFRWKTVVIWVSINALSWG
;
A
#
# COMPACT_ATOMS: atom_id res chain seq x y z
N MET A 1 11.53 3.64 -3.24
CA MET A 1 12.51 3.83 -4.33
C MET A 1 13.49 2.68 -4.31
N PRO A 2 14.02 2.23 -5.46
CA PRO A 2 15.02 1.17 -5.52
C PRO A 2 16.26 1.52 -4.68
N ILE A 3 16.86 0.53 -4.04
CA ILE A 3 18.03 0.73 -3.16
C ILE A 3 19.30 0.68 -4.01
N LYS A 4 20.22 1.61 -3.73
CA LYS A 4 21.53 1.70 -4.39
C LYS A 4 22.66 1.32 -3.45
N ASP A 5 23.73 0.75 -4.00
CA ASP A 5 24.98 0.51 -3.28
C ASP A 5 25.82 1.80 -3.15
N ALA A 6 27.00 1.68 -2.54
CA ALA A 6 27.93 2.81 -2.35
C ALA A 6 28.45 3.41 -3.67
N ASN A 7 28.36 2.66 -4.78
CA ASN A 7 28.79 3.10 -6.11
C ASN A 7 27.61 3.70 -6.92
N GLY A 8 26.39 3.70 -6.37
CA GLY A 8 25.19 4.23 -7.01
C GLY A 8 24.44 3.26 -7.91
N PHE A 9 24.82 1.97 -7.92
CA PHE A 9 24.17 0.89 -8.67
C PHE A 9 23.01 0.27 -7.88
N LEU A 10 21.95 -0.17 -8.57
CA LEU A 10 20.83 -0.85 -7.94
C LEU A 10 21.26 -2.20 -7.36
N ILE A 11 20.74 -2.51 -6.17
CA ILE A 11 20.97 -3.78 -5.50
C ILE A 11 19.84 -4.76 -5.86
N PRO A 12 20.14 -5.95 -6.41
CA PRO A 12 19.16 -7.00 -6.60
C PRO A 12 18.55 -7.45 -5.27
N VAL A 13 17.24 -7.69 -5.26
CA VAL A 13 16.55 -8.22 -4.08
C VAL A 13 16.88 -9.71 -3.88
N LYS A 14 16.86 -10.18 -2.63
CA LYS A 14 17.03 -11.60 -2.33
C LYS A 14 15.76 -12.38 -2.69
N LYS A 15 15.88 -13.70 -2.81
CA LYS A 15 14.73 -14.59 -2.96
C LYS A 15 13.73 -14.36 -1.81
N GLY A 16 12.46 -14.24 -2.15
CA GLY A 16 11.38 -13.93 -1.21
C GLY A 16 11.21 -12.44 -0.88
N GLU A 17 12.11 -11.56 -1.30
CA GLU A 17 11.94 -10.11 -1.17
C GLU A 17 11.20 -9.54 -2.40
N THR A 18 10.51 -8.41 -2.20
CA THR A 18 9.81 -7.71 -3.28
C THR A 18 10.77 -6.73 -3.97
N GLY A 19 10.91 -6.86 -5.28
CA GLY A 19 11.73 -6.01 -6.13
C GLY A 19 10.94 -5.37 -7.28
N LEU A 20 11.53 -4.34 -7.89
CA LEU A 20 10.99 -3.72 -9.10
C LEU A 20 11.37 -4.57 -10.31
N LEU A 21 10.38 -4.97 -11.12
CA LEU A 21 10.65 -5.61 -12.40
C LEU A 21 11.22 -4.59 -13.38
N ILE A 22 12.44 -4.87 -13.85
CA ILE A 22 13.12 -4.10 -14.88
C ILE A 22 13.59 -5.03 -15.98
N SER A 23 13.65 -4.53 -17.22
CA SER A 23 14.14 -5.30 -18.38
C SER A 23 15.24 -4.53 -19.10
N GLU A 24 16.34 -5.19 -19.41
CA GLU A 24 17.48 -4.56 -20.09
C GLU A 24 17.05 -4.09 -21.50
N ILE A 25 17.41 -2.86 -21.84
CA ILE A 25 17.27 -2.33 -23.20
C ILE A 25 18.60 -2.61 -23.91
N SER A 26 18.56 -3.47 -24.92
CA SER A 26 19.73 -3.87 -25.71
C SER A 26 19.33 -4.12 -27.17
N ASP A 27 20.31 -4.36 -28.04
CA ASP A 27 20.07 -4.67 -29.46
C ASP A 27 19.16 -5.91 -29.67
N LYS A 28 19.07 -6.79 -28.66
CA LYS A 28 18.20 -7.98 -28.67
C LYS A 28 16.82 -7.74 -28.08
N SER A 29 16.63 -6.63 -27.38
CA SER A 29 15.39 -6.25 -26.70
C SER A 29 15.24 -4.73 -26.76
N VAL A 30 14.86 -4.26 -27.94
CA VAL A 30 14.76 -2.82 -28.26
C VAL A 30 13.49 -2.25 -27.64
N PHE A 31 13.62 -1.13 -26.94
CA PHE A 31 12.49 -0.33 -26.50
C PHE A 31 12.35 0.87 -27.43
N ASP A 32 11.38 0.82 -28.34
CA ASP A 32 11.16 1.86 -29.38
C ASP A 32 10.66 3.21 -28.80
N GLY A 33 10.43 3.28 -27.48
CA GLY A 33 9.93 4.47 -26.81
C GLY A 33 8.42 4.67 -26.98
N TYR A 34 7.84 5.52 -26.13
CA TYR A 34 6.51 6.08 -26.36
C TYR A 34 6.61 7.30 -27.26
N VAL A 35 5.54 7.57 -28.02
CA VAL A 35 5.38 8.73 -28.95
C VAL A 35 5.65 10.09 -28.28
N ASN A 36 5.61 10.16 -26.95
CA ASN A 36 5.90 11.36 -26.18
C ASN A 36 7.22 11.22 -25.41
N ASN A 37 8.30 11.78 -25.98
CA ASN A 37 9.68 11.64 -25.50
C ASN A 37 9.90 11.99 -24.03
N LYS A 38 9.09 12.90 -23.45
CA LYS A 38 9.25 13.34 -22.06
C LYS A 38 8.85 12.27 -21.02
N LYS A 39 7.93 11.36 -21.37
CA LYS A 39 7.54 10.23 -20.51
C LYS A 39 8.48 9.03 -20.61
N ASN A 40 9.37 9.01 -21.60
CA ASN A 40 10.35 7.93 -21.79
C ASN A 40 11.44 7.98 -20.72
N GLU A 41 11.93 9.16 -20.34
CA GLU A 41 12.98 9.28 -19.32
C GLU A 41 12.53 8.79 -17.94
N ASP A 42 11.28 9.03 -17.52
CA ASP A 42 10.74 8.50 -16.25
C ASP A 42 10.67 6.96 -16.21
N LYS A 43 10.71 6.33 -17.40
CA LYS A 43 10.63 4.88 -17.59
C LYS A 43 11.97 4.25 -17.91
N ILE A 44 13.04 5.04 -18.07
CA ILE A 44 14.37 4.54 -18.39
C ILE A 44 15.26 4.72 -17.16
N LEU A 45 15.88 3.62 -16.72
CA LEU A 45 16.90 3.61 -15.69
C LEU A 45 18.25 3.47 -16.37
N ARG A 46 19.22 4.31 -16.01
CA ARG A 46 20.58 4.30 -16.54
C ARG A 46 21.56 4.01 -15.42
N HIS A 47 22.69 3.37 -15.75
CA HIS A 47 23.72 3.03 -14.77
C HIS A 47 23.14 2.21 -13.61
N VAL A 48 22.37 1.17 -13.95
CA VAL A 48 21.64 0.31 -13.05
C VAL A 48 22.57 -0.70 -12.38
N PHE A 49 23.22 -1.58 -13.14
CA PHE A 49 24.14 -2.58 -12.58
C PHE A 49 25.59 -2.35 -13.02
N LYS A 50 25.80 -1.54 -14.06
CA LYS A 50 27.13 -1.12 -14.53
C LYS A 50 27.04 0.22 -15.25
N THR A 51 28.13 0.94 -15.36
CA THR A 51 28.15 2.22 -16.08
C THR A 51 27.73 2.03 -17.54
N GLY A 52 26.71 2.77 -17.98
CA GLY A 52 26.25 2.82 -19.37
C GLY A 52 25.17 1.80 -19.74
N ASP A 53 24.78 0.90 -18.83
CA ASP A 53 23.62 0.06 -19.07
C ASP A 53 22.31 0.87 -18.99
N ILE A 54 21.30 0.37 -19.69
CA ILE A 54 19.99 1.01 -19.81
C ILE A 54 18.93 -0.06 -19.58
N TRP A 55 17.98 0.23 -18.70
CA TRP A 55 16.91 -0.67 -18.33
C TRP A 55 15.57 0.04 -18.39
N PHE A 56 14.55 -0.68 -18.84
CA PHE A 56 13.17 -0.23 -18.81
C PHE A 56 12.54 -0.53 -17.44
N ASN A 57 11.93 0.49 -16.85
CA ASN A 57 11.16 0.40 -15.61
C ASN A 57 9.69 0.09 -15.91
N SER A 58 9.30 -1.17 -15.72
CA SER A 58 7.90 -1.59 -15.88
C SER A 58 6.95 -0.83 -14.94
N GLY A 59 7.43 -0.55 -13.72
CA GLY A 59 6.63 -0.03 -12.61
C GLY A 59 5.92 -1.13 -11.80
N ASP A 60 6.08 -2.40 -12.17
CA ASP A 60 5.48 -3.55 -11.50
C ASP A 60 6.44 -4.10 -10.42
N LEU A 61 5.91 -4.37 -9.24
CA LEU A 61 6.60 -4.96 -8.11
C LEU A 61 6.33 -6.47 -8.10
N LEU A 62 7.40 -7.26 -8.09
CA LEU A 62 7.34 -8.71 -8.07
C LEU A 62 8.11 -9.27 -6.87
N GLN A 63 7.67 -10.43 -6.38
CA GLN A 63 8.40 -11.23 -5.41
C GLN A 63 8.88 -12.52 -6.07
N ASP A 64 10.18 -12.80 -5.97
CA ASP A 64 10.74 -14.09 -6.41
C ASP A 64 10.31 -15.19 -5.44
N ILE A 65 9.50 -16.13 -5.93
CA ILE A 65 9.01 -17.28 -5.15
C ILE A 65 9.80 -18.57 -5.44
N GLY A 66 10.86 -18.48 -6.25
CA GLY A 66 11.71 -19.59 -6.65
C GLY A 66 11.24 -20.30 -7.93
N TYR A 67 12.04 -21.25 -8.39
CA TYR A 67 11.77 -22.05 -9.59
C TYR A 67 11.51 -21.21 -10.85
N ARG A 68 12.14 -20.03 -10.97
CA ARG A 68 11.89 -19.05 -12.04
C ARG A 68 10.44 -18.53 -12.13
N HIS A 69 9.70 -18.63 -11.04
CA HIS A 69 8.37 -18.05 -10.91
C HIS A 69 8.45 -16.79 -10.04
N ALA A 70 7.63 -15.80 -10.39
CA ALA A 70 7.48 -14.58 -9.63
C ALA A 70 5.99 -14.33 -9.33
N ARG A 71 5.72 -13.79 -8.15
CA ARG A 71 4.38 -13.34 -7.75
C ARG A 71 4.27 -11.84 -8.02
N PHE A 72 3.21 -11.42 -8.73
CA PHE A 72 2.86 -10.01 -8.82
C PHE A 72 2.39 -9.48 -7.47
N ILE A 73 3.02 -8.42 -6.99
CA ILE A 73 2.71 -7.79 -5.70
C ILE A 73 1.80 -6.59 -5.92
N ASP A 74 2.26 -5.59 -6.66
CA ASP A 74 1.48 -4.39 -6.97
C ASP A 74 2.25 -3.51 -7.99
N ARG A 75 1.78 -2.29 -8.25
CA ARG A 75 2.55 -1.24 -8.92
C ARG A 75 3.18 -0.25 -7.95
N ILE A 76 4.33 0.30 -8.33
CA ILE A 76 5.07 1.26 -7.50
C ILE A 76 4.26 2.52 -7.15
N GLY A 77 3.31 2.92 -8.02
CA GLY A 77 2.40 4.05 -7.78
C GLY A 77 1.10 3.69 -7.03
N ASP A 78 0.82 2.40 -6.87
CA ASP A 78 -0.37 1.90 -6.20
C ASP A 78 -0.09 1.53 -4.74
N THR A 79 1.10 0.98 -4.44
CA THR A 79 1.54 0.75 -3.05
C THR A 79 1.62 2.04 -2.23
N PHE A 80 1.52 1.89 -0.91
CA PHE A 80 1.79 2.98 0.03
C PHE A 80 2.63 2.49 1.20
N ARG A 81 3.38 3.42 1.82
CA ARG A 81 4.20 3.13 2.98
C ARG A 81 3.50 3.63 4.24
N TRP A 82 3.29 2.74 5.20
CA TRP A 82 2.67 3.06 6.48
C TRP A 82 3.62 2.69 7.62
N LYS A 83 4.09 3.69 8.38
CA LYS A 83 4.94 3.48 9.56
C LYS A 83 6.17 2.59 9.30
N GLY A 84 6.81 2.77 8.16
CA GLY A 84 8.00 2.01 7.76
C GLY A 84 7.72 0.75 6.92
N GLU A 85 6.47 0.29 6.85
CA GLU A 85 6.09 -0.92 6.13
C GLU A 85 5.49 -0.59 4.77
N ASN A 86 5.77 -1.40 3.75
CA ASN A 86 5.13 -1.27 2.44
C ASN A 86 3.84 -2.09 2.42
N VAL A 87 2.74 -1.49 1.97
CA VAL A 87 1.44 -2.15 1.83
C VAL A 87 1.10 -2.26 0.35
N ALA A 88 0.86 -3.49 -0.09
CA ALA A 88 0.34 -3.80 -1.42
C ALA A 88 -1.18 -3.61 -1.44
N THR A 89 -1.66 -2.69 -2.28
CA THR A 89 -3.10 -2.44 -2.40
C THR A 89 -3.84 -3.63 -2.99
N ALA A 90 -3.22 -4.35 -3.93
CA ALA A 90 -3.80 -5.54 -4.54
C ALA A 90 -4.06 -6.67 -3.53
N GLU A 91 -3.19 -6.87 -2.54
CA GLU A 91 -3.40 -7.87 -1.48
C GLU A 91 -4.60 -7.51 -0.60
N VAL A 92 -4.68 -6.25 -0.17
CA VAL A 92 -5.81 -5.72 0.61
C VAL A 92 -7.11 -5.83 -0.20
N GLU A 93 -7.09 -5.44 -1.47
CA GLU A 93 -8.23 -5.52 -2.38
C GLU A 93 -8.69 -6.96 -2.62
N SER A 94 -7.76 -7.90 -2.78
CA SER A 94 -8.09 -9.32 -2.93
C SER A 94 -8.80 -9.86 -1.69
N ILE A 95 -8.31 -9.53 -0.49
CA ILE A 95 -8.91 -9.98 0.77
C ILE A 95 -10.29 -9.34 0.97
N VAL A 96 -10.41 -8.02 0.79
CA VAL A 96 -11.70 -7.32 0.96
C VAL A 96 -12.71 -7.74 -0.11
N GLY A 97 -12.27 -7.87 -1.36
CA GLY A 97 -13.12 -8.25 -2.49
C GLY A 97 -13.69 -9.67 -2.37
N ASN A 98 -13.05 -10.55 -1.61
CA ASN A 98 -13.53 -11.90 -1.32
C ASN A 98 -14.66 -11.95 -0.27
N LEU A 99 -14.96 -10.84 0.42
CA LEU A 99 -16.08 -10.77 1.33
C LEU A 99 -17.40 -10.81 0.55
N LYS A 100 -18.32 -11.69 0.95
CA LYS A 100 -19.62 -11.87 0.26
C LYS A 100 -20.45 -10.58 0.17
N CYS A 101 -20.29 -9.68 1.15
CA CYS A 101 -20.98 -8.40 1.22
C CYS A 101 -20.37 -7.31 0.34
N VAL A 102 -19.22 -7.55 -0.30
CA VAL A 102 -18.52 -6.59 -1.15
C VAL A 102 -18.79 -6.92 -2.62
N GLU A 103 -19.16 -5.89 -3.39
CA GLU A 103 -19.30 -5.98 -4.84
C GLU A 103 -18.00 -5.56 -5.54
N ILE A 104 -17.45 -4.42 -5.14
CA ILE A 104 -16.18 -3.89 -5.62
C ILE A 104 -15.50 -3.10 -4.51
N CYS A 105 -14.16 -3.10 -4.51
CA CYS A 105 -13.39 -2.27 -3.60
C CYS A 105 -12.12 -1.70 -4.24
N ALA A 106 -11.57 -0.68 -3.60
CA ALA A 106 -10.29 -0.07 -3.93
C ALA A 106 -9.56 0.32 -2.65
N ALA A 107 -8.34 -0.19 -2.48
CA ALA A 107 -7.42 0.16 -1.41
C ALA A 107 -6.43 1.23 -1.88
N TYR A 108 -6.08 2.14 -0.97
CA TYR A 108 -5.12 3.21 -1.23
C TYR A 108 -4.63 3.86 0.07
N GLY A 109 -3.51 4.59 0.00
CA GLY A 109 -2.95 5.31 1.13
C GLY A 109 -3.43 6.76 1.24
N VAL A 110 -3.88 7.16 2.43
CA VAL A 110 -4.30 8.54 2.77
C VAL A 110 -3.40 9.16 3.84
N GLN A 111 -3.18 10.48 3.75
CA GLN A 111 -2.36 11.18 4.73
C GLN A 111 -3.17 11.50 5.97
N ILE A 112 -2.69 11.12 7.15
CA ILE A 112 -3.21 11.59 8.43
C ILE A 112 -2.24 12.65 8.97
N PRO A 113 -2.72 13.82 9.46
CA PRO A 113 -1.87 14.81 10.11
C PRO A 113 -1.02 14.19 11.24
N ASN A 114 0.21 14.69 11.42
CA ASN A 114 1.15 14.28 12.47
C ASN A 114 1.52 12.77 12.49
N ASN A 115 1.32 12.06 11.38
CA ASN A 115 1.65 10.65 11.25
C ASN A 115 2.57 10.40 10.05
N ASP A 116 3.66 9.68 10.28
CA ASP A 116 4.56 9.26 9.21
C ASP A 116 3.92 8.20 8.28
N GLY A 117 4.15 8.36 6.99
CA GLY A 117 3.57 7.55 5.92
C GLY A 117 2.09 7.86 5.63
N ARG A 118 1.48 6.98 4.83
CA ARG A 118 0.08 7.03 4.43
C ARG A 118 -0.68 5.86 5.06
N ALA A 119 -1.77 6.16 5.75
CA ALA A 119 -2.62 5.15 6.37
C ALA A 119 -3.43 4.42 5.31
N GLY A 120 -3.66 3.11 5.50
CA GLY A 120 -4.50 2.35 4.60
C GLY A 120 -5.95 2.80 4.66
N MET A 121 -6.55 2.99 3.50
CA MET A 121 -7.97 3.26 3.31
C MET A 121 -8.51 2.29 2.26
N VAL A 122 -9.70 1.74 2.50
CA VAL A 122 -10.44 0.96 1.52
C VAL A 122 -11.78 1.61 1.29
N THR A 123 -12.08 1.93 0.04
CA THR A 123 -13.44 2.25 -0.40
C THR A 123 -14.08 0.98 -0.95
N LEU A 124 -15.29 0.65 -0.51
CA LEU A 124 -16.04 -0.48 -1.00
C LEU A 124 -17.49 -0.12 -1.33
N VAL A 125 -18.03 -0.82 -2.32
CA VAL A 125 -19.45 -0.83 -2.65
C VAL A 125 -20.04 -2.13 -2.13
N ARG A 126 -21.14 -2.01 -1.42
CA ARG A 126 -21.85 -3.18 -0.88
C ARG A 126 -22.58 -3.89 -1.99
N ARG A 127 -22.53 -5.22 -1.96
CA ARG A 127 -23.35 -6.05 -2.85
C ARG A 127 -24.82 -5.87 -2.52
N THR A 128 -25.62 -5.58 -3.54
CA THR A 128 -27.08 -5.43 -3.39
C THR A 128 -27.69 -6.64 -2.68
N GLY A 129 -28.50 -6.39 -1.64
CA GLY A 129 -29.16 -7.43 -0.85
C GLY A 129 -28.27 -8.16 0.17
N ALA A 130 -26.96 -7.87 0.24
CA ALA A 130 -26.09 -8.46 1.25
C ALA A 130 -26.07 -7.63 2.54
N HIS A 131 -26.08 -8.32 3.69
CA HIS A 131 -25.86 -7.68 4.98
C HIS A 131 -24.38 -7.29 5.13
N PHE A 132 -24.12 -6.00 5.36
CA PHE A 132 -22.79 -5.52 5.71
C PHE A 132 -22.70 -5.35 7.22
N ASP A 133 -21.74 -6.04 7.83
CA ASP A 133 -21.38 -5.88 9.24
C ASP A 133 -19.92 -5.46 9.34
N ILE A 134 -19.68 -4.34 10.01
CA ILE A 134 -18.35 -3.79 10.18
C ILE A 134 -17.50 -4.65 11.12
N ASP A 135 -18.10 -5.27 12.14
CA ASP A 135 -17.35 -6.05 13.12
C ASP A 135 -16.90 -7.39 12.52
N THR A 136 -17.77 -8.07 11.77
CA THR A 136 -17.39 -9.25 10.99
C THR A 136 -16.30 -8.93 9.96
N THR A 137 -16.41 -7.78 9.29
CA THR A 137 -15.38 -7.31 8.34
C THR A 137 -14.05 -7.10 9.06
N ALA A 138 -14.05 -6.42 10.21
CA ALA A 138 -12.86 -6.17 11.01
C ALA A 138 -12.20 -7.47 11.46
N ALA A 139 -12.97 -8.41 12.00
CA ALA A 139 -12.48 -9.71 12.44
C ALA A 139 -11.82 -10.50 11.29
N HIS A 140 -12.40 -10.46 10.08
CA HIS A 140 -11.79 -11.06 8.91
C HIS A 140 -10.45 -10.40 8.59
N LEU A 141 -10.40 -9.07 8.50
CA LEU A 141 -9.18 -8.33 8.18
C LEU A 141 -8.05 -8.59 9.19
N PHE A 142 -8.35 -8.61 10.49
CA PHE A 142 -7.34 -8.91 11.53
C PHE A 142 -6.81 -10.34 11.46
N LYS A 143 -7.62 -11.28 10.96
CA LYS A 143 -7.21 -12.67 10.80
C LYS A 143 -6.35 -12.88 9.55
N THR A 144 -6.59 -12.14 8.48
CA THR A 144 -5.98 -12.39 7.16
C THR A 144 -4.83 -11.46 6.83
N LEU A 145 -4.86 -10.21 7.31
CA LEU A 145 -3.83 -9.22 7.01
C LEU A 145 -2.83 -9.10 8.15
N PRO A 146 -1.54 -8.86 7.85
CA PRO A 146 -0.61 -8.41 8.87
C PRO A 146 -1.07 -7.05 9.41
N LYS A 147 -0.77 -6.80 10.69
CA LYS A 147 -1.29 -5.64 11.43
C LYS A 147 -1.07 -4.30 10.72
N TYR A 148 0.04 -4.13 10.02
CA TYR A 148 0.40 -2.90 9.28
C TYR A 148 -0.38 -2.69 7.98
N ALA A 149 -0.94 -3.76 7.39
CA ALA A 149 -1.71 -3.70 6.16
C ALA A 149 -3.22 -3.59 6.40
N VAL A 150 -3.68 -3.81 7.65
CA VAL A 150 -5.07 -3.58 8.03
C VAL A 150 -5.44 -2.11 7.76
N PRO A 151 -6.47 -1.83 6.95
CA PRO A 151 -6.92 -0.46 6.70
C PRO A 151 -7.23 0.28 8.00
N ILE A 152 -6.86 1.56 8.09
CA ILE A 152 -7.31 2.43 9.17
C ILE A 152 -8.71 2.95 8.88
N PHE A 153 -9.06 3.12 7.60
CA PHE A 153 -10.37 3.62 7.16
C PHE A 153 -11.05 2.63 6.23
N ILE A 154 -12.35 2.42 6.44
CA ILE A 154 -13.25 1.72 5.53
C ILE A 154 -14.36 2.70 5.13
N ARG A 155 -14.40 3.09 3.86
CA ARG A 155 -15.41 3.97 3.27
C ARG A 155 -16.43 3.16 2.49
N ILE A 156 -17.70 3.42 2.76
CA ILE A 156 -18.82 2.78 2.06
C ILE A 156 -19.35 3.77 1.03
N LYS A 157 -19.45 3.32 -0.22
CA LYS A 157 -20.09 4.06 -1.32
C LYS A 157 -21.21 3.24 -1.94
N ASP A 158 -22.15 3.93 -2.58
CA ASP A 158 -23.17 3.28 -3.41
C ASP A 158 -22.62 2.89 -4.80
N ALA A 159 -21.63 3.65 -5.31
CA ALA A 159 -20.95 3.37 -6.57
C ALA A 159 -19.52 3.91 -6.58
N ILE A 160 -18.68 3.34 -7.45
CA ILE A 160 -17.31 3.81 -7.75
C ILE A 160 -17.21 4.13 -9.23
N ASP A 161 -16.58 5.25 -9.56
CA ASP A 161 -16.38 5.65 -10.96
C ASP A 161 -15.26 4.86 -11.64
N PHE A 162 -15.49 4.58 -12.92
CA PHE A 162 -14.53 3.91 -13.80
C PHE A 162 -14.02 4.83 -14.91
N THR A 163 -12.81 4.55 -15.38
CA THR A 163 -12.28 5.12 -16.63
C THR A 163 -13.01 4.53 -17.84
N HIS A 164 -12.78 5.11 -19.03
CA HIS A 164 -13.25 4.52 -20.29
C HIS A 164 -12.73 3.09 -20.53
N THR A 165 -11.61 2.73 -19.89
CA THR A 165 -11.02 1.38 -19.91
C THR A 165 -11.51 0.49 -18.77
N HIS A 166 -12.62 0.85 -18.11
CA HIS A 166 -13.25 0.11 -17.01
C HIS A 166 -12.32 -0.12 -15.80
N LYS A 167 -11.33 0.76 -15.58
CA LYS A 167 -10.49 0.76 -14.37
C LYS A 167 -11.05 1.72 -13.34
N ILE A 168 -10.99 1.36 -12.06
CA ILE A 168 -11.40 2.27 -10.97
C ILE A 168 -10.58 3.56 -11.03
N LYS A 169 -11.25 4.72 -10.93
CA LYS A 169 -10.61 6.04 -10.81
C LYS A 169 -10.02 6.26 -9.41
N LYS A 170 -9.02 5.45 -9.02
CA LYS A 170 -8.38 5.50 -7.70
C LYS A 170 -7.78 6.87 -7.34
N PHE A 171 -7.42 7.69 -8.34
CA PHE A 171 -6.86 9.01 -8.11
C PHE A 171 -7.83 9.96 -7.39
N GLU A 172 -9.10 10.01 -7.81
CA GLU A 172 -10.10 10.87 -7.15
C GLU A 172 -10.40 10.37 -5.73
N LEU A 173 -10.54 9.05 -5.54
CA LEU A 173 -10.72 8.44 -4.22
C LEU A 173 -9.55 8.77 -3.27
N LYS A 174 -8.30 8.73 -3.78
CA LYS A 174 -7.09 9.11 -3.05
C LYS A 174 -7.09 10.60 -2.68
N LYS A 175 -7.58 11.47 -3.57
CA LYS A 175 -7.62 12.92 -3.38
C LYS A 175 -8.66 13.33 -2.34
N GLU A 176 -9.85 12.74 -2.38
CA GLU A 176 -10.89 12.94 -1.37
C GLU A 176 -10.46 12.38 -0.01
N GLY A 177 -9.84 11.19 -0.02
CA GLY A 177 -9.43 10.50 1.19
C GLY A 177 -10.61 10.27 2.13
N PHE A 178 -10.40 10.52 3.43
CA PHE A 178 -11.43 10.43 4.46
C PHE A 178 -12.20 11.75 4.68
N ASN A 179 -11.89 12.82 3.94
CA ASN A 179 -12.56 14.11 4.03
C ASN A 179 -13.72 14.19 3.03
N CYS A 180 -14.77 13.39 3.25
CA CYS A 180 -15.95 13.35 2.40
C CYS A 180 -17.22 13.05 3.22
N ASP A 181 -18.38 13.17 2.58
CA ASP A 181 -19.68 12.97 3.22
C ASP A 181 -20.15 11.51 3.24
N ASP A 182 -19.35 10.58 2.72
CA ASP A 182 -19.67 9.16 2.71
C ASP A 182 -19.59 8.54 4.11
N THR A 183 -20.25 7.39 4.29
CA THR A 183 -20.12 6.63 5.54
C THR A 183 -18.70 6.06 5.64
N ILE A 184 -17.96 6.48 6.67
CA ILE A 184 -16.61 6.01 6.93
C ILE A 184 -16.56 5.38 8.31
N TYR A 185 -15.92 4.23 8.39
CA TYR A 185 -15.54 3.56 9.62
C TYR A 185 -14.03 3.74 9.83
N VAL A 186 -13.61 4.08 11.04
CA VAL A 186 -12.21 4.28 11.41
C VAL A 186 -11.79 3.36 12.54
N LEU A 187 -10.62 2.73 12.39
CA LEU A 187 -9.98 1.93 13.43
C LEU A 187 -9.09 2.83 14.29
N LEU A 188 -9.63 3.32 15.41
CA LEU A 188 -8.89 4.23 16.29
C LEU A 188 -7.70 3.54 17.00
N PRO A 189 -6.66 4.30 17.41
CA PRO A 189 -5.54 3.72 18.15
C PRO A 189 -6.02 3.01 19.42
N LYS A 190 -5.47 1.80 19.65
CA LYS A 190 -5.81 0.91 20.79
C LYS A 190 -7.20 0.25 20.74
N ASN A 191 -8.02 0.56 19.74
CA ASN A 191 -9.29 -0.14 19.54
C ASN A 191 -9.06 -1.46 18.77
N SER A 192 -9.93 -2.44 19.03
CA SER A 192 -10.02 -3.69 18.28
C SER A 192 -11.24 -3.74 17.35
N THR A 193 -11.99 -2.65 17.26
CA THR A 193 -13.18 -2.51 16.43
C THR A 193 -13.17 -1.17 15.73
N TYR A 194 -13.86 -1.09 14.58
CA TYR A 194 -14.04 0.17 13.90
C TYR A 194 -15.21 0.93 14.50
N VAL A 195 -15.10 2.26 14.49
CA VAL A 195 -16.20 3.15 14.86
C VAL A 195 -16.63 3.97 13.65
N GLN A 196 -17.92 4.23 13.51
CA GLN A 196 -18.39 5.13 12.46
C GLN A 196 -17.89 6.55 12.76
N MET A 197 -17.29 7.18 11.76
CA MET A 197 -16.71 8.51 11.87
C MET A 197 -17.82 9.56 11.76
N ASP A 198 -18.03 10.30 12.85
CA ASP A 198 -18.87 11.48 12.87
C ASP A 198 -18.06 12.76 12.59
N LYS A 199 -18.75 13.90 12.50
CA LYS A 199 -18.11 15.21 12.26
C LYS A 199 -17.11 15.60 13.34
N LYS A 200 -17.35 15.17 14.59
CA LYS A 200 -16.45 15.47 15.72
C LYS A 200 -15.15 14.69 15.56
N LEU A 201 -15.24 13.39 15.30
CA LEU A 201 -14.09 12.51 15.12
C LEU A 201 -13.27 12.90 13.89
N LEU A 202 -13.93 13.26 12.78
CA LEU A 202 -13.27 13.82 11.61
C LEU A 202 -12.45 15.06 11.95
N LYS A 203 -13.02 15.99 12.73
CA LYS A 203 -12.32 17.20 13.19
C LYS A 203 -11.11 16.83 14.05
N GLU A 204 -11.26 15.92 15.00
CA GLU A 204 -10.16 15.48 15.88
C GLU A 204 -9.02 14.78 15.11
N ILE A 205 -9.34 13.98 14.09
CA ILE A 205 -8.33 13.38 13.21
C ILE A 205 -7.60 14.46 12.42
N ASN A 206 -8.34 15.43 11.86
CA ASN A 206 -7.75 16.53 11.09
C ASN A 206 -6.92 17.51 11.93
N THR A 207 -7.24 17.70 13.21
CA THR A 207 -6.39 18.48 14.13
C THR A 207 -5.16 17.71 14.62
N GLY A 208 -5.00 16.45 14.23
CA GLY A 208 -3.87 15.62 14.63
C GLY A 208 -3.93 15.15 16.09
N THR A 209 -5.13 15.10 16.68
CA THR A 209 -5.35 14.61 18.05
C THR A 209 -4.95 13.14 18.18
N PHE A 210 -5.12 12.36 17.12
CA PHE A 210 -4.80 10.94 17.08
C PHE A 210 -3.42 10.67 16.49
N ILE A 211 -2.53 10.09 17.30
CA ILE A 211 -1.27 9.52 16.83
C ILE A 211 -1.43 8.00 16.78
N PHE A 212 -1.43 7.45 15.57
CA PHE A 212 -1.51 6.01 15.33
C PHE A 212 -0.13 5.40 15.55
N ARG A 213 0.21 5.14 16.81
CA ARG A 213 1.48 4.47 17.19
C ARG A 213 1.28 2.96 17.28
N TRP A 214 2.27 2.20 16.81
CA TRP A 214 2.44 0.81 17.23
C TRP A 214 2.76 0.79 18.73
N LYS A 215 2.26 -0.22 19.48
CA LYS A 215 2.86 -0.52 20.78
C LYS A 215 4.29 -0.99 20.51
N THR A 216 5.27 -0.12 20.66
CA THR A 216 6.66 -0.54 20.81
C THR A 216 6.75 -1.22 22.17
N VAL A 217 6.77 -2.55 22.21
CA VAL A 217 7.24 -3.26 23.40
C VAL A 217 8.75 -3.12 23.38
N VAL A 218 9.28 -2.09 24.06
CA VAL A 218 10.71 -2.01 24.36
C VAL A 218 10.95 -3.03 25.47
N ILE A 219 11.46 -4.21 25.12
CA ILE A 219 11.97 -5.16 26.10
C ILE A 219 13.32 -4.57 26.57
N TRP A 220 13.35 -3.99 27.77
CA TRP A 220 14.61 -3.72 28.46
C TRP A 220 15.18 -5.05 28.94
N VAL A 221 16.19 -5.56 28.25
CA VAL A 221 17.07 -6.56 28.86
C VAL A 221 18.04 -5.80 29.76
N SER A 222 17.79 -5.83 31.06
CA SER A 222 18.73 -5.35 32.06
C SER A 222 19.96 -6.26 32.04
N ILE A 223 21.05 -5.83 31.43
CA ILE A 223 22.36 -6.43 31.65
C ILE A 223 22.83 -5.90 33.01
N ASN A 224 22.57 -6.67 34.07
CA ASN A 224 23.21 -6.45 35.36
C ASN A 224 24.08 -7.65 35.72
N ALA A 225 25.30 -7.31 36.17
CA ALA A 225 26.27 -8.10 36.89
C ALA A 225 27.10 -9.14 36.10
N LEU A 226 28.15 -8.65 35.44
CA LEU A 226 29.47 -9.29 35.54
C LEU A 226 30.23 -8.55 36.64
N SER A 227 30.10 -9.05 37.86
CA SER A 227 31.01 -8.74 38.96
C SER A 227 32.34 -9.45 38.70
N TRP A 228 33.42 -8.69 38.74
CA TRP A 228 34.79 -9.20 38.77
C TRP A 228 35.02 -10.08 39.99
N GLY A 229 35.67 -11.23 39.76
CA GLY A 229 36.23 -12.14 40.76
C GLY A 229 37.27 -13.01 40.09
#